data_AF-A0A350VZ02-F1
#
_entry.id   AF-A0A350VZ02-F1
#
_cell.length_a   1.000
_cell.length_b   1.000
_cell.length_c   1.000
_cell.angle_alpha   90.00
_cell.angle_beta   90.00
_cell.angle_gamma   90.00
#
_symmetry.space_group_name_H-M   'P 1'
#
loop_
_entity.id
_entity.type
_entity.pdbx_description
1 polymer ?
#
loop_
_entity_poly.entity_id
_entity_poly.type
_entity_poly.pdbx_seq_one_letter_code
_entity_poly.pdbx_strand_id
1 'polypeptide(L)'
;MEVKSKIGQTVLEYLMLTLATLVLVVGVYVFKFPNNFSFGGVTGISVILGAVLPYSPAWFTFVINMVLLVIGFIFLGKSFGIKTVYVSVLTSVGLSLCEKLFPMDGPLTNQPVLELIFAIVLPAVSAAIMFNMNASGGGTDIIAMILKKYTSFNIGMALFIVDLAITIAACMVFDIETGLFSFVGLMAKTLVIDGTIENVNLCKYFTIITDSPDDIVLFIHNELGKGATTFKAEGSFTHKQKYVILTVLKRGQAVELRNYIKLNHGKDTFIMITNSSEIIGKGFRGLN
;
A
#
# COMPACT_ATOMS: atom_id res chain seq x y z
N MET A 1 -13.99 -11.12 -28.37
CA MET A 1 -13.60 -9.72 -28.09
C MET A 1 -13.08 -9.53 -26.66
N GLU A 2 -13.45 -10.37 -25.69
CA GLU A 2 -13.02 -10.28 -24.28
C GLU A 2 -11.52 -10.50 -24.00
N VAL A 3 -10.83 -11.33 -24.79
CA VAL A 3 -9.39 -11.64 -24.57
C VAL A 3 -8.48 -10.43 -24.87
N LYS A 4 -8.83 -9.61 -25.88
CA LYS A 4 -8.11 -8.36 -26.18
C LYS A 4 -8.26 -7.32 -25.05
N SER A 5 -9.40 -7.33 -24.34
CA SER A 5 -9.65 -6.46 -23.17
C SER A 5 -8.79 -6.85 -21.97
N LYS A 6 -8.71 -8.16 -21.64
CA LYS A 6 -7.86 -8.66 -20.53
C LYS A 6 -6.36 -8.43 -20.74
N ILE A 7 -5.86 -8.60 -21.97
CA ILE A 7 -4.44 -8.34 -22.27
C ILE A 7 -4.15 -6.84 -22.17
N GLY A 8 -5.02 -5.99 -22.74
CA GLY A 8 -4.89 -4.53 -22.63
C GLY A 8 -4.88 -4.03 -21.19
N GLN A 9 -5.77 -4.56 -20.34
CA GLN A 9 -5.78 -4.27 -18.90
C GLN A 9 -4.49 -4.72 -18.22
N THR A 10 -4.00 -5.93 -18.51
CA THR A 10 -2.74 -6.42 -17.93
C THR A 10 -1.55 -5.56 -18.33
N VAL A 11 -1.46 -5.16 -19.61
CA VAL A 11 -0.38 -4.27 -20.10
C VAL A 11 -0.46 -2.91 -19.42
N LEU A 12 -1.65 -2.33 -19.31
CA LEU A 12 -1.86 -1.07 -18.62
C LEU A 12 -1.46 -1.18 -17.14
N GLU A 13 -1.76 -2.31 -16.50
CA GLU A 13 -1.34 -2.54 -15.12
C GLU A 13 0.18 -2.54 -14.96
N TYR A 14 0.91 -3.30 -15.78
CA TYR A 14 2.37 -3.31 -15.70
C TYR A 14 2.99 -1.96 -16.09
N LEU A 15 2.37 -1.20 -16.99
CA LEU A 15 2.80 0.15 -17.34
C LEU A 15 2.64 1.11 -16.15
N MET A 16 1.49 1.08 -15.47
CA MET A 16 1.28 1.88 -14.26
C MET A 16 2.25 1.48 -13.13
N LEU A 17 2.50 0.18 -12.95
CA LEU A 17 3.51 -0.29 -11.99
C LEU A 17 4.91 0.23 -12.34
N THR A 18 5.29 0.19 -13.61
CA THR A 18 6.57 0.71 -14.09
C THR A 18 6.70 2.20 -13.79
N LEU A 19 5.67 3.00 -14.14
CA LEU A 19 5.66 4.43 -13.86
C LEU A 19 5.75 4.73 -12.36
N ALA A 20 4.99 4.02 -11.54
CA ALA A 20 5.06 4.14 -10.09
C ALA A 20 6.47 3.79 -9.57
N THR A 21 7.10 2.73 -10.09
CA THR A 21 8.47 2.37 -9.70
C THR A 21 9.48 3.44 -10.11
N LEU A 22 9.34 4.04 -11.28
CA LEU A 22 10.24 5.13 -11.69
C LEU A 22 10.11 6.35 -10.77
N VAL A 23 8.89 6.71 -10.38
CA VAL A 23 8.65 7.80 -9.41
C VAL A 23 9.27 7.46 -8.05
N LEU A 24 9.16 6.21 -7.59
CA LEU A 24 9.81 5.73 -6.37
C LEU A 24 11.33 5.86 -6.46
N VAL A 25 11.91 5.38 -7.57
CA VAL A 25 13.36 5.42 -7.83
C VAL A 25 13.86 6.85 -7.84
N VAL A 26 13.15 7.79 -8.47
CA VAL A 26 13.53 9.22 -8.44
C VAL A 26 13.49 9.77 -7.02
N GLY A 27 12.41 9.53 -6.27
CA GLY A 27 12.29 9.97 -4.88
C GLY A 27 13.44 9.48 -3.99
N VAL A 28 13.83 8.22 -4.16
CA VAL A 28 14.91 7.60 -3.39
C VAL A 28 16.29 8.05 -3.87
N TYR A 29 16.56 7.94 -5.17
CA TYR A 29 17.90 8.20 -5.71
C TYR A 29 18.27 9.68 -5.69
N VAL A 30 17.34 10.56 -6.08
CA VAL A 30 17.63 12.00 -6.25
C VAL A 30 17.56 12.75 -4.93
N PHE A 31 16.61 12.41 -4.05
CA PHE A 31 16.38 13.19 -2.84
C PHE A 31 16.79 12.46 -1.55
N LYS A 32 16.60 11.13 -1.46
CA LYS A 32 16.90 10.40 -0.23
C LYS A 32 18.39 10.08 -0.09
N PHE A 33 19.01 9.49 -1.11
CA PHE A 33 20.41 9.04 -1.04
C PHE A 33 21.42 10.18 -0.85
N PRO A 34 21.38 11.29 -1.61
CA PRO A 34 22.42 12.32 -1.51
C PRO A 34 22.35 13.12 -0.20
N ASN A 35 21.18 13.18 0.43
CA ASN A 35 21.00 13.80 1.76
C ASN A 35 21.20 12.83 2.93
N ASN A 36 21.58 11.58 2.66
CA ASN A 36 21.72 10.53 3.68
C ASN A 36 20.47 10.32 4.56
N PHE A 37 19.30 10.64 4.01
CA PHE A 37 18.04 10.49 4.74
C PHE A 37 17.70 9.01 4.96
N SER A 38 17.53 8.60 6.22
CA SER A 38 17.27 7.21 6.59
C SER A 38 15.97 7.04 7.38
N PHE A 39 14.84 6.96 6.67
CA PHE A 39 13.50 6.77 7.26
C PHE A 39 13.16 5.29 7.57
N GLY A 40 14.17 4.48 7.88
CA GLY A 40 14.03 3.02 7.91
C GLY A 40 13.80 2.36 6.55
N GLY A 41 13.36 1.10 6.56
CA GLY A 41 13.22 0.26 5.39
C GLY A 41 14.56 -0.22 4.83
N VAL A 42 14.50 -0.98 3.73
CA VAL A 42 15.73 -1.45 3.04
C VAL A 42 16.56 -0.28 2.52
N THR A 43 15.93 0.74 1.95
CA THR A 43 16.66 1.92 1.45
C THR A 43 17.27 2.74 2.58
N GLY A 44 16.67 2.78 3.78
CA GLY A 44 17.27 3.44 4.94
C GLY A 44 18.48 2.69 5.48
N ILE A 45 18.38 1.37 5.65
CA ILE A 45 19.54 0.53 6.02
C ILE A 45 20.65 0.69 4.99
N SER A 46 20.31 0.73 3.71
CA SER A 46 21.28 0.84 2.63
C SER A 46 22.03 2.18 2.63
N VAL A 47 21.37 3.28 3.01
CA VAL A 47 22.04 4.58 3.21
C VAL A 47 23.07 4.49 4.33
N ILE A 48 22.71 3.88 5.46
CA ILE A 48 23.63 3.70 6.59
C ILE A 48 24.82 2.82 6.19
N LEU A 49 24.53 1.65 5.60
CA LEU A 49 25.58 0.72 5.15
C LEU A 49 26.50 1.36 4.11
N GLY A 50 25.95 2.16 3.19
CA GLY A 50 26.74 2.87 2.18
C GLY A 50 27.66 3.95 2.74
N ALA A 51 27.39 4.45 3.94
CA ALA A 51 28.28 5.39 4.63
C ALA A 51 29.41 4.70 5.42
N VAL A 52 29.20 3.45 5.86
CA VAL A 52 30.19 2.72 6.66
C VAL A 52 30.99 1.65 5.88
N LEU A 53 30.50 1.23 4.72
CA LEU A 53 31.10 0.20 3.88
C LEU A 53 31.41 0.76 2.48
N PRO A 54 32.34 0.15 1.72
CA PRO A 54 32.84 0.71 0.46
C PRO A 54 31.86 0.58 -0.74
N TYR A 55 30.62 0.18 -0.50
CA TYR A 55 29.62 -0.05 -1.55
C TYR A 55 28.51 0.97 -1.46
N SER A 56 27.87 1.27 -2.59
CA SER A 56 26.83 2.29 -2.64
C SER A 56 25.52 1.87 -1.96
N PRO A 57 24.67 2.83 -1.55
CA PRO A 57 23.32 2.56 -1.09
C PRO A 57 22.46 1.81 -2.14
N ALA A 58 22.66 2.04 -3.44
CA ALA A 58 21.92 1.29 -4.46
C ALA A 58 22.36 -0.18 -4.52
N TRP A 59 23.66 -0.46 -4.36
CA TRP A 59 24.19 -1.81 -4.30
C TRP A 59 23.63 -2.58 -3.09
N PHE A 60 23.65 -1.98 -1.90
CA PHE A 60 23.04 -2.59 -0.71
C PHE A 60 21.54 -2.81 -0.88
N THR A 61 20.84 -1.85 -1.48
CA THR A 61 19.40 -1.99 -1.76
C THR A 61 19.14 -3.18 -2.68
N PHE A 62 19.97 -3.36 -3.72
CA PHE A 62 19.88 -4.52 -4.62
C PHE A 62 20.08 -5.83 -3.86
N VAL A 63 21.17 -5.97 -3.12
CA VAL A 63 21.51 -7.21 -2.40
C VAL A 63 20.44 -7.56 -1.38
N ILE A 64 20.04 -6.61 -0.53
CA ILE A 64 19.04 -6.84 0.50
C ILE A 64 17.70 -7.20 -0.13
N ASN A 65 17.26 -6.52 -1.18
CA ASN A 65 16.01 -6.87 -1.87
C ASN A 65 16.08 -8.26 -2.49
N MET A 66 17.19 -8.66 -3.10
CA MET A 66 17.31 -10.02 -3.67
C MET A 66 17.22 -11.09 -2.57
N VAL A 67 17.86 -10.88 -1.43
CA VAL A 67 17.74 -11.77 -0.26
C VAL A 67 16.29 -11.82 0.23
N LEU A 68 15.64 -10.67 0.37
CA LEU A 68 14.25 -10.62 0.81
C LEU A 68 13.28 -11.24 -0.20
N LEU A 69 13.55 -11.14 -1.50
CA LEU A 69 12.77 -11.85 -2.52
C LEU A 69 12.89 -13.36 -2.37
N VAL A 70 14.10 -13.89 -2.15
CA VAL A 70 14.32 -15.32 -1.92
C VAL A 70 13.58 -15.78 -0.66
N ILE A 71 13.73 -15.05 0.45
CA ILE A 71 13.00 -15.31 1.69
C ILE A 71 11.48 -15.24 1.45
N GLY A 72 11.01 -14.21 0.75
CA GLY A 72 9.62 -14.03 0.38
C GLY A 72 9.06 -15.22 -0.40
N PHE A 73 9.79 -15.72 -1.40
CA PHE A 73 9.40 -16.93 -2.13
C PHE A 73 9.34 -18.17 -1.24
N ILE A 74 10.30 -18.35 -0.33
CA ILE A 74 10.34 -19.51 0.58
C ILE A 74 9.13 -19.49 1.54
N PHE A 75 8.85 -18.36 2.16
CA PHE A 75 7.81 -18.25 3.20
C PHE A 75 6.40 -18.02 2.63
N LEU A 76 6.25 -17.25 1.55
CA LEU A 76 4.96 -16.94 0.96
C LEU A 76 4.56 -17.97 -0.10
N GLY A 77 5.51 -18.55 -0.84
CA GLY A 77 5.24 -19.59 -1.84
C GLY A 77 4.58 -19.03 -3.11
N LYS A 78 3.65 -19.78 -3.71
CA LYS A 78 2.92 -19.34 -4.93
C LYS A 78 2.07 -18.08 -4.74
N SER A 79 1.79 -17.69 -3.48
CA SER A 79 1.12 -16.42 -3.19
C SER A 79 2.07 -15.23 -3.20
N PHE A 80 3.39 -15.46 -3.34
CA PHE A 80 4.36 -14.39 -3.56
C PHE A 80 4.13 -13.79 -4.95
N GLY A 81 3.43 -12.65 -4.97
CA GLY A 81 2.90 -12.07 -6.19
C GLY A 81 4.02 -11.71 -7.18
N ILE A 82 3.88 -12.16 -8.43
CA ILE A 82 4.78 -11.82 -9.55
C ILE A 82 4.93 -10.31 -9.70
N LYS A 83 3.87 -9.54 -9.44
CA LYS A 83 3.90 -8.06 -9.45
C LYS A 83 4.89 -7.49 -8.43
N THR A 84 4.98 -8.06 -7.22
CA THR A 84 5.94 -7.62 -6.19
C THR A 84 7.36 -7.95 -6.60
N VAL A 85 7.59 -9.13 -7.17
CA VAL A 85 8.92 -9.52 -7.69
C VAL A 85 9.35 -8.55 -8.77
N TYR A 86 8.46 -8.30 -9.73
CA TYR A 86 8.68 -7.35 -10.82
C TYR A 86 9.05 -5.96 -10.30
N VAL A 87 8.23 -5.39 -9.41
CA VAL A 87 8.47 -4.05 -8.84
C VAL A 87 9.76 -4.04 -8.02
N SER A 88 10.03 -5.04 -7.19
CA SER A 88 11.25 -5.09 -6.35
C SER A 88 12.52 -5.13 -7.19
N VAL A 89 12.53 -5.97 -8.24
CA VAL A 89 13.67 -6.06 -9.18
C VAL A 89 13.80 -4.75 -9.94
N LEU A 90 12.70 -4.18 -10.43
CA LEU A 90 12.71 -2.92 -11.17
C LEU A 90 13.19 -1.75 -10.30
N THR A 91 12.81 -1.69 -9.03
CA THR A 91 13.30 -0.69 -8.07
C THR A 91 14.81 -0.84 -7.89
N SER A 92 15.29 -2.05 -7.61
CA SER A 92 16.72 -2.30 -7.38
C SER A 92 17.56 -2.00 -8.62
N VAL A 93 17.13 -2.46 -9.80
CA VAL A 93 17.81 -2.17 -11.06
C VAL A 93 17.73 -0.68 -11.40
N GLY A 94 16.57 -0.05 -11.18
CA GLY A 94 16.38 1.38 -11.41
C GLY A 94 17.31 2.25 -10.59
N LEU A 95 17.47 1.95 -9.29
CA LEU A 95 18.42 2.65 -8.43
C LEU A 95 19.87 2.47 -8.92
N SER A 96 20.28 1.24 -9.26
CA SER A 96 21.63 0.99 -9.78
C SER A 96 21.86 1.64 -11.15
N LEU A 97 20.84 1.72 -12.00
CA LEU A 97 20.91 2.41 -13.30
C LEU A 97 21.03 3.92 -13.12
N CYS A 98 20.24 4.53 -12.24
CA CYS A 98 20.38 5.94 -11.90
C CYS A 98 21.78 6.26 -11.40
N GLU A 99 22.34 5.42 -10.52
CA GLU A 99 23.70 5.59 -10.03
C GLU A 99 24.75 5.56 -11.15
N LYS A 100 24.59 4.67 -12.11
CA LYS A 100 25.56 4.51 -13.21
C LYS A 100 25.40 5.57 -14.31
N LEU A 101 24.18 5.98 -14.61
CA LEU A 101 23.86 6.89 -15.72
C LEU A 101 23.85 8.36 -15.30
N PHE A 102 23.51 8.64 -14.05
CA PHE A 102 23.38 9.98 -13.50
C PHE A 102 23.98 10.02 -12.08
N PRO A 103 25.31 9.86 -11.94
CA PRO A 103 25.96 9.92 -10.63
C PRO A 103 25.77 11.31 -10.01
N MET A 104 25.32 11.33 -8.76
CA MET A 104 25.14 12.57 -8.00
C MET A 104 26.23 12.69 -6.94
N ASP A 105 26.95 13.81 -6.96
CA ASP A 105 27.99 14.13 -5.99
C ASP A 105 27.45 14.79 -4.70
N GLY A 106 26.16 15.14 -4.68
CA GLY A 106 25.50 15.76 -3.54
C GLY A 106 24.00 16.01 -3.76
N PRO A 107 23.31 16.61 -2.77
CA PRO A 107 21.89 16.99 -2.86
C PRO A 107 21.56 17.83 -4.09
N LEU A 108 20.32 17.73 -4.56
CA LEU A 108 19.87 18.45 -5.77
C LEU A 108 19.82 19.97 -5.53
N THR A 109 19.62 20.38 -4.30
CA THR A 109 19.44 21.75 -3.83
C THR A 109 20.18 21.97 -2.51
N ASN A 110 20.27 23.22 -2.06
CA ASN A 110 20.78 23.54 -0.74
C ASN A 110 19.67 23.69 0.32
N GLN A 111 18.49 23.08 0.09
CA GLN A 111 17.33 23.19 0.96
C GLN A 111 16.88 21.80 1.45
N PRO A 112 17.45 21.29 2.57
CA PRO A 112 17.18 19.94 3.05
C PRO A 112 15.71 19.64 3.33
N VAL A 113 14.95 20.63 3.83
CA VAL A 113 13.51 20.50 4.07
C VAL A 113 12.74 20.25 2.76
N LEU A 114 13.12 20.93 1.68
CA LEU A 114 12.48 20.76 0.37
C LEU A 114 12.75 19.36 -0.17
N GLU A 115 14.00 18.89 -0.06
CA GLU A 115 14.39 17.55 -0.50
C GLU A 115 13.75 16.46 0.35
N LEU A 116 13.61 16.68 1.66
CA LEU A 116 12.90 15.79 2.56
C LEU A 116 11.45 15.59 2.12
N ILE A 117 10.76 16.68 1.74
CA ILE A 117 9.38 16.60 1.24
C ILE A 117 9.30 15.71 -0.01
N PHE A 118 10.18 15.89 -0.99
CA PHE A 118 10.19 15.05 -2.20
C PHE A 118 10.62 13.62 -1.94
N ALA A 119 11.57 13.40 -1.01
CA ALA A 119 11.99 12.08 -0.55
C ALA A 119 10.88 11.29 0.15
N ILE A 120 9.78 11.95 0.57
CA ILE A 120 8.63 11.30 1.20
C ILE A 120 7.44 11.23 0.23
N VAL A 121 7.08 12.34 -0.43
CA VAL A 121 5.89 12.44 -1.27
C VAL A 121 5.99 11.54 -2.51
N LEU A 122 7.14 11.51 -3.20
CA LEU A 122 7.30 10.69 -4.40
C LEU A 122 7.21 9.18 -4.08
N PRO A 123 7.93 8.66 -3.06
CA PRO A 123 7.72 7.28 -2.62
C PRO A 123 6.29 7.00 -2.13
N ALA A 124 5.63 7.96 -1.46
CA ALA A 124 4.26 7.78 -0.98
C ALA A 124 3.25 7.60 -2.13
N VAL A 125 3.32 8.45 -3.16
CA VAL A 125 2.46 8.34 -4.35
C VAL A 125 2.70 7.00 -5.04
N SER A 126 3.97 6.62 -5.18
CA SER A 126 4.37 5.36 -5.80
C SER A 126 3.84 4.15 -5.04
N ALA A 127 4.02 4.13 -3.71
CA ALA A 127 3.50 3.10 -2.84
C ALA A 127 1.97 3.00 -2.97
N ALA A 128 1.25 4.12 -2.90
CA ALA A 128 -0.21 4.12 -3.03
C ALA A 128 -0.68 3.48 -4.34
N ILE A 129 -0.03 3.76 -5.47
CA ILE A 129 -0.35 3.14 -6.77
C ILE A 129 -0.06 1.64 -6.73
N MET A 130 1.14 1.23 -6.29
CA MET A 130 1.54 -0.18 -6.23
C MET A 130 0.61 -1.01 -5.35
N PHE A 131 0.27 -0.51 -4.16
CA PHE A 131 -0.61 -1.20 -3.22
C PHE A 131 -2.04 -1.36 -3.75
N ASN A 132 -2.59 -0.34 -4.43
CA ASN A 132 -3.90 -0.46 -5.09
C ASN A 132 -3.91 -1.56 -6.16
N MET A 133 -2.75 -1.88 -6.74
CA MET A 133 -2.58 -2.91 -7.77
C MET A 133 -2.13 -4.27 -7.22
N ASN A 134 -2.15 -4.43 -5.89
CA ASN A 134 -1.67 -5.62 -5.16
C ASN A 134 -0.20 -5.95 -5.43
N ALA A 135 0.62 -4.93 -5.70
CA ALA A 135 2.07 -5.03 -5.73
C ALA A 135 2.66 -4.36 -4.47
N SER A 136 3.89 -4.71 -4.14
CA SER A 136 4.69 -4.02 -3.13
C SER A 136 5.97 -3.48 -3.76
N GLY A 137 6.46 -2.35 -3.24
CA GLY A 137 7.69 -1.68 -3.67
C GLY A 137 8.95 -2.52 -3.53
N GLY A 138 8.87 -3.62 -2.78
CA GLY A 138 10.00 -4.42 -2.36
C GLY A 138 10.63 -3.89 -1.08
N GLY A 139 11.43 -4.73 -0.43
CA GLY A 139 12.11 -4.39 0.81
C GLY A 139 11.32 -4.80 2.06
N THR A 140 11.17 -3.90 3.04
CA THR A 140 10.57 -4.24 4.34
C THR A 140 9.10 -4.64 4.26
N ASP A 141 8.40 -4.24 3.20
CA ASP A 141 7.05 -4.74 2.89
C ASP A 141 7.00 -6.27 2.75
N ILE A 142 8.07 -6.91 2.25
CA ILE A 142 8.14 -8.37 2.13
C ILE A 142 8.15 -8.99 3.53
N ILE A 143 8.92 -8.39 4.45
CA ILE A 143 8.95 -8.79 5.86
C ILE A 143 7.57 -8.60 6.47
N ALA A 144 6.90 -7.48 6.21
CA ALA A 144 5.54 -7.20 6.67
C ALA A 144 4.53 -8.26 6.18
N MET A 145 4.61 -8.66 4.91
CA MET A 145 3.76 -9.71 4.34
C MET A 145 4.03 -11.08 4.96
N ILE A 146 5.30 -11.42 5.24
CA ILE A 146 5.66 -12.66 5.92
C ILE A 146 5.12 -12.64 7.35
N LEU A 147 5.40 -11.59 8.12
CA LEU A 147 4.91 -11.45 9.48
C LEU A 147 3.38 -11.55 9.53
N LYS A 148 2.68 -10.90 8.60
CA LYS A 148 1.23 -11.01 8.46
C LYS A 148 0.73 -12.43 8.24
N LYS A 149 1.47 -13.26 7.48
CA LYS A 149 1.07 -14.63 7.19
C LYS A 149 1.13 -15.51 8.45
N TYR A 150 2.06 -15.23 9.36
CA TYR A 150 2.34 -16.07 10.53
C TYR A 150 1.93 -15.46 11.88
N THR A 151 1.56 -14.18 11.92
CA THR A 151 1.19 -13.47 13.14
C THR A 151 0.01 -12.51 12.91
N SER A 152 -0.81 -12.31 13.95
CA SER A 152 -1.88 -11.32 14.01
C SER A 152 -1.43 -10.00 14.67
N PHE A 153 -0.13 -9.81 14.85
CA PHE A 153 0.45 -8.62 15.48
C PHE A 153 0.16 -7.36 14.65
N ASN A 154 0.20 -6.20 15.31
CA ASN A 154 0.17 -4.91 14.62
C ASN A 154 1.47 -4.74 13.81
N ILE A 155 1.41 -5.11 12.54
CA ILE A 155 2.55 -5.10 11.61
C ILE A 155 3.12 -3.69 11.46
N GLY A 156 2.26 -2.66 11.46
CA GLY A 156 2.67 -1.26 11.41
C GLY A 156 3.57 -0.91 12.60
N MET A 157 3.20 -1.33 13.82
CA MET A 157 4.02 -1.13 15.01
C MET A 157 5.35 -1.88 14.94
N ALA A 158 5.36 -3.13 14.45
CA ALA A 158 6.59 -3.90 14.30
C ALA A 158 7.56 -3.25 13.29
N LEU A 159 7.05 -2.83 12.13
CA LEU A 159 7.83 -2.09 11.14
C LEU A 159 8.32 -0.76 11.67
N PHE A 160 7.47 -0.02 12.40
CA PHE A 160 7.85 1.25 13.01
C PHE A 160 9.00 1.08 14.00
N ILE A 161 9.00 0.04 14.85
CA ILE A 161 10.09 -0.22 15.79
C ILE A 161 11.40 -0.51 15.06
N VAL A 162 11.34 -1.33 14.00
CA VAL A 162 12.53 -1.64 13.17
C VAL A 162 13.05 -0.38 12.49
N ASP A 163 12.16 0.40 11.88
CA ASP A 163 12.50 1.65 11.20
C ASP A 163 13.02 2.72 12.16
N LEU A 164 12.50 2.76 13.38
CA LEU A 164 12.99 3.62 14.45
C LEU A 164 14.42 3.23 14.86
N ALA A 165 14.71 1.94 15.02
CA ALA A 165 16.07 1.48 15.32
C ALA A 165 17.06 1.86 14.21
N ILE A 166 16.65 1.73 12.94
CA ILE A 166 17.45 2.15 11.78
C ILE A 166 17.68 3.66 11.79
N THR A 167 16.63 4.44 12.05
CA THR A 167 16.72 5.90 12.12
C THR A 167 17.63 6.37 13.26
N ILE A 168 17.56 5.73 14.43
CA ILE A 168 18.47 6.02 15.56
C ILE A 168 19.92 5.70 15.18
N ALA A 169 20.16 4.58 14.49
CA ALA A 169 21.49 4.24 14.00
C ALA A 169 22.02 5.29 13.00
N ALA A 170 21.16 5.88 12.17
CA ALA A 170 21.53 6.97 11.27
C ALA A 170 22.04 8.20 12.04
N CYS A 171 21.43 8.56 13.17
CA CYS A 171 21.92 9.66 14.02
C CYS A 171 23.34 9.42 14.60
N MET A 172 23.78 8.17 14.70
CA MET A 172 25.11 7.82 15.19
C MET A 172 26.17 7.78 14.07
N VAL A 173 25.74 7.46 12.85
CA VAL A 173 26.63 7.33 11.67
C VAL A 173 26.79 8.66 10.95
N PHE A 174 25.73 9.47 10.90
CA PHE A 174 25.71 10.79 10.28
C PHE A 174 25.69 11.90 11.35
N ASP A 175 25.69 13.15 10.91
CA ASP A 175 25.53 14.30 11.79
C ASP A 175 24.12 14.39 12.39
N ILE A 176 23.99 15.19 13.46
CA ILE A 176 22.73 15.32 14.21
C ILE A 176 21.60 15.93 13.38
N GLU A 177 21.91 16.78 12.39
CA GLU A 177 20.91 17.41 11.53
C GLU A 177 20.30 16.37 10.58
N THR A 178 21.13 15.57 9.90
CA THR A 178 20.72 14.42 9.08
C THR A 178 19.92 13.40 9.90
N GLY A 179 20.33 13.15 11.15
CA GLY A 179 19.61 12.29 12.09
C GLY A 179 18.21 12.82 12.43
N LEU A 180 18.08 14.10 12.76
CA LEU A 180 16.79 14.75 13.03
C LEU A 180 15.88 14.76 11.80
N PHE A 181 16.41 15.03 10.60
CA PHE A 181 15.66 14.92 9.35
C PHE A 181 15.19 13.50 9.09
N SER A 182 16.02 12.50 9.39
CA SER A 182 15.65 11.09 9.27
C SER A 182 14.50 10.71 10.23
N PHE A 183 14.51 11.25 11.45
CA PHE A 183 13.43 11.06 12.44
C PHE A 183 12.12 11.71 12.00
N VAL A 184 12.18 12.98 11.57
CA VAL A 184 11.00 13.68 11.02
C VAL A 184 10.47 12.95 9.79
N GLY A 185 11.36 12.50 8.91
CA GLY A 185 10.99 11.76 7.72
C GLY A 185 10.37 10.40 8.03
N LEU A 186 10.82 9.68 9.06
CA LEU A 186 10.18 8.47 9.55
C LEU A 186 8.75 8.74 10.06
N MET A 187 8.56 9.80 10.86
CA MET A 187 7.22 10.16 11.36
C MET A 187 6.28 10.52 10.20
N ALA A 188 6.74 11.35 9.27
CA ALA A 188 5.97 11.75 8.11
C ALA A 188 5.67 10.56 7.17
N LYS A 189 6.66 9.67 6.93
CA LYS A 189 6.47 8.41 6.21
C LYS A 189 5.36 7.57 6.84
N THR A 190 5.38 7.38 8.15
CA THR A 190 4.37 6.57 8.85
C THR A 190 2.97 7.16 8.69
N LEU A 191 2.84 8.48 8.78
CA LEU A 191 1.56 9.18 8.61
C LEU A 191 1.04 9.13 7.17
N VAL A 192 1.93 9.29 6.18
CA VAL A 192 1.54 9.44 4.78
C VAL A 192 1.49 8.09 4.06
N ILE A 193 2.54 7.26 4.19
CA ILE A 193 2.68 5.99 3.47
C ILE A 193 1.89 4.90 4.19
N ASP A 194 2.23 4.58 5.44
CA ASP A 194 1.61 3.46 6.15
C ASP A 194 0.13 3.73 6.44
N GLY A 195 -0.20 4.96 6.84
CA GLY A 195 -1.58 5.41 6.98
C GLY A 195 -2.39 5.30 5.69
N THR A 196 -1.80 5.57 4.52
CA THR A 196 -2.48 5.38 3.22
C THR A 196 -2.66 3.90 2.90
N ILE A 197 -1.64 3.07 3.15
CA ILE A 197 -1.66 1.62 2.88
C ILE A 197 -2.73 0.91 3.71
N GLU A 198 -2.81 1.20 5.01
CA GLU A 198 -3.86 0.66 5.87
C GLU A 198 -5.25 1.10 5.40
N ASN A 199 -5.41 2.37 4.99
CA ASN A 199 -6.67 2.90 4.46
C ASN A 199 -7.11 2.29 3.12
N VAL A 200 -6.18 1.79 2.30
CA VAL A 200 -6.48 1.14 1.01
C VAL A 200 -7.02 -0.28 1.22
N ASN A 201 -6.61 -0.97 2.29
CA ASN A 201 -7.04 -2.33 2.60
C ASN A 201 -8.34 -2.43 3.44
N LEU A 202 -8.96 -1.30 3.78
CA LEU A 202 -10.22 -1.29 4.55
C LEU A 202 -11.37 -1.91 3.75
N CYS A 203 -11.98 -2.95 4.31
CA CYS A 203 -13.26 -3.43 3.84
C CYS A 203 -14.38 -2.64 4.53
N LYS A 204 -15.51 -2.51 3.84
CA LYS A 204 -16.69 -1.81 4.34
C LYS A 204 -17.81 -2.83 4.54
N TYR A 205 -18.37 -2.84 5.74
CA TYR A 205 -19.60 -3.54 6.05
C TYR A 205 -20.77 -2.59 5.87
N PHE A 206 -21.70 -2.94 5.00
CA PHE A 206 -22.90 -2.18 4.72
C PHE A 206 -24.08 -2.82 5.44
N THR A 207 -24.83 -1.99 6.16
CA THR A 207 -26.19 -2.28 6.62
C THR A 207 -27.13 -1.32 5.91
N ILE A 208 -27.94 -1.85 5.00
CA ILE A 208 -28.86 -1.06 4.18
C ILE A 208 -30.28 -1.39 4.59
N ILE A 209 -31.07 -0.39 4.94
CA ILE A 209 -32.48 -0.54 5.31
C ILE A 209 -33.32 0.09 4.21
N THR A 210 -34.23 -0.67 3.60
CA THR A 210 -35.03 -0.23 2.45
C THR A 210 -36.41 -0.89 2.42
N ASP A 211 -37.33 -0.30 1.67
CA ASP A 211 -38.64 -0.88 1.33
C ASP A 211 -38.56 -1.86 0.14
N SER A 212 -37.58 -1.69 -0.74
CA SER A 212 -37.46 -2.44 -1.99
C SER A 212 -36.04 -3.00 -2.14
N PRO A 213 -35.77 -4.23 -1.66
CA PRO A 213 -34.43 -4.77 -1.62
C PRO A 213 -33.91 -5.30 -2.97
N ASP A 214 -34.81 -5.69 -3.87
CA ASP A 214 -34.48 -6.51 -5.04
C ASP A 214 -33.47 -5.83 -5.98
N ASP A 215 -33.68 -4.57 -6.33
CA ASP A 215 -32.78 -3.81 -7.23
C ASP A 215 -31.38 -3.65 -6.64
N ILE A 216 -31.29 -3.43 -5.32
CA ILE A 216 -30.02 -3.25 -4.62
C ILE A 216 -29.28 -4.59 -4.55
N VAL A 217 -29.98 -5.68 -4.23
CA VAL A 217 -29.40 -7.03 -4.20
C VAL A 217 -28.92 -7.44 -5.59
N LEU A 218 -29.70 -7.15 -6.62
CA LEU A 218 -29.34 -7.46 -8.01
C LEU A 218 -28.07 -6.72 -8.45
N PHE A 219 -27.95 -5.42 -8.10
CA PHE A 219 -26.74 -4.65 -8.34
C PHE A 219 -25.52 -5.22 -7.61
N ILE A 220 -25.68 -5.61 -6.34
CA ILE A 220 -24.59 -6.24 -5.55
C ILE A 220 -24.12 -7.56 -6.20
N HIS A 221 -25.05 -8.38 -6.68
CA HIS A 221 -24.73 -9.66 -7.29
C HIS A 221 -24.13 -9.51 -8.69
N ASN A 222 -24.77 -8.74 -9.58
CA ASN A 222 -24.43 -8.71 -11.00
C ASN A 222 -23.29 -7.74 -11.31
N GLU A 223 -23.32 -6.54 -10.74
CA GLU A 223 -22.33 -5.49 -11.03
C GLU A 223 -21.10 -5.64 -10.13
N LEU A 224 -21.31 -5.90 -8.83
CA LEU A 224 -20.20 -5.99 -7.88
C LEU A 224 -19.63 -7.41 -7.71
N GLY A 225 -20.36 -8.45 -8.13
CA GLY A 225 -19.94 -9.85 -8.00
C GLY A 225 -19.80 -10.28 -6.53
N LYS A 226 -20.65 -9.76 -5.64
CA LYS A 226 -20.58 -10.01 -4.18
C LYS A 226 -21.88 -10.61 -3.66
N GLY A 227 -21.78 -11.27 -2.50
CA GLY A 227 -22.95 -11.78 -1.79
C GLY A 227 -23.60 -10.69 -0.94
N ALA A 228 -24.91 -10.83 -0.76
CA ALA A 228 -25.67 -10.08 0.21
C ALA A 228 -26.56 -11.03 1.02
N THR A 229 -26.79 -10.70 2.30
CA THR A 229 -27.75 -11.39 3.16
C THR A 229 -28.90 -10.46 3.45
N THR A 230 -30.12 -10.91 3.19
CA THR A 230 -31.33 -10.10 3.41
C THR A 230 -32.21 -10.69 4.51
N PHE A 231 -32.76 -9.86 5.38
CA PHE A 231 -33.79 -10.27 6.33
C PHE A 231 -34.87 -9.21 6.52
N LYS A 232 -36.04 -9.66 6.99
CA LYS A 232 -37.20 -8.85 7.28
C LYS A 232 -37.05 -8.15 8.62
N ALA A 233 -37.38 -6.87 8.67
CA ALA A 233 -37.41 -6.05 9.89
C ALA A 233 -38.70 -5.24 9.94
N GLU A 234 -38.99 -4.62 11.08
CA GLU A 234 -40.16 -3.76 11.27
C GLU A 234 -39.72 -2.39 11.78
N GLY A 235 -40.25 -1.32 11.18
CA GLY A 235 -39.98 0.04 11.64
C GLY A 235 -40.65 0.30 12.97
N SER A 236 -39.89 0.63 14.02
CA SER A 236 -40.41 0.82 15.38
C SER A 236 -41.46 1.92 15.53
N PHE A 237 -41.45 2.94 14.66
CA PHE A 237 -42.42 4.04 14.70
C PHE A 237 -43.62 3.81 13.77
N THR A 238 -43.37 3.30 12.56
CA THR A 238 -44.40 3.16 11.52
C THR A 238 -45.07 1.79 11.51
N HIS A 239 -44.49 0.81 12.19
CA HIS A 239 -44.85 -0.61 12.14
C HIS A 239 -44.91 -1.20 10.73
N LYS A 240 -44.25 -0.53 9.76
CA LYS A 240 -44.15 -1.01 8.39
C LYS A 240 -43.03 -2.04 8.27
N GLN A 241 -43.30 -3.07 7.47
CA GLN A 241 -42.29 -4.03 7.04
C GLN A 241 -41.16 -3.29 6.30
N LYS A 242 -39.93 -3.53 6.74
CA LYS A 242 -38.68 -3.09 6.11
C LYS A 242 -37.82 -4.31 5.77
N TYR A 243 -36.83 -4.10 4.92
CA TYR A 243 -35.80 -5.08 4.62
C TYR A 243 -34.44 -4.55 5.04
N VAL A 244 -33.63 -5.42 5.63
CA VAL A 244 -32.23 -5.14 5.95
C VAL A 244 -31.35 -5.99 5.05
N ILE A 245 -30.45 -5.34 4.32
CA ILE A 245 -29.46 -5.96 3.45
C ILE A 245 -28.09 -5.76 4.10
N LEU A 246 -27.41 -6.88 4.34
CA LEU A 246 -26.03 -6.91 4.81
C LEU A 246 -25.12 -7.32 3.67
N THR A 247 -24.09 -6.54 3.42
CA THR A 247 -23.05 -6.93 2.47
C THR A 247 -21.70 -6.41 2.91
N VAL A 248 -20.67 -7.10 2.44
CA VAL A 248 -19.28 -6.70 2.64
C VAL A 248 -18.70 -6.36 1.29
N LEU A 249 -18.03 -5.21 1.21
CA LEU A 249 -17.44 -4.70 -0.02
C LEU A 249 -16.01 -4.20 0.21
N LYS A 250 -15.18 -4.28 -0.83
CA LYS A 250 -13.92 -3.53 -0.88
C LYS A 250 -14.22 -2.04 -1.06
N ARG A 251 -13.24 -1.17 -0.74
CA ARG A 251 -13.40 0.29 -0.81
C ARG A 251 -13.97 0.82 -2.15
N GLY A 252 -13.48 0.34 -3.29
CA GLY A 252 -14.00 0.75 -4.61
C GLY A 252 -15.47 0.39 -4.80
N GLN A 253 -15.79 -0.89 -4.57
CA GLN A 253 -17.15 -1.42 -4.65
C GLN A 253 -18.12 -0.72 -3.67
N ALA A 254 -17.63 -0.35 -2.49
CA ALA A 254 -18.39 0.42 -1.51
C ALA A 254 -18.78 1.82 -2.03
N VAL A 255 -17.89 2.48 -2.77
CA VAL A 255 -18.18 3.77 -3.40
C VAL A 255 -19.22 3.61 -4.51
N GLU A 256 -19.08 2.57 -5.34
CA GLU A 256 -20.04 2.24 -6.40
C GLU A 256 -21.44 1.98 -5.84
N LEU A 257 -21.58 1.12 -4.83
CA LEU A 257 -22.87 0.83 -4.20
C LEU A 257 -23.50 2.07 -3.57
N ARG A 258 -22.70 2.87 -2.84
CA ARG A 258 -23.18 4.11 -2.22
C ARG A 258 -23.72 5.08 -3.27
N ASN A 259 -23.02 5.23 -4.40
CA ASN A 259 -23.44 6.13 -5.47
C ASN A 259 -24.70 5.59 -6.18
N TYR A 260 -24.79 4.29 -6.42
CA TYR A 260 -25.97 3.64 -6.97
C TYR A 260 -27.21 3.88 -6.10
N ILE A 261 -27.13 3.60 -4.79
CA ILE A 261 -28.26 3.79 -3.88
C ILE A 261 -28.63 5.27 -3.78
N LYS A 262 -27.65 6.18 -3.75
CA LYS A 262 -27.90 7.63 -3.70
C LYS A 262 -28.67 8.13 -4.93
N LEU A 263 -28.33 7.63 -6.12
CA LEU A 263 -28.95 8.05 -7.38
C LEU A 263 -30.36 7.44 -7.55
N ASN A 264 -30.54 6.17 -7.18
CA ASN A 264 -31.75 5.42 -7.52
C ASN A 264 -32.75 5.25 -6.35
N HIS A 265 -32.31 5.31 -5.10
CA HIS A 265 -33.13 4.93 -3.92
C HIS A 265 -33.02 5.89 -2.72
N GLY A 266 -32.46 7.09 -2.91
CA GLY A 266 -32.05 7.99 -1.81
C GLY A 266 -33.14 8.53 -0.88
N LYS A 267 -34.44 8.35 -1.19
CA LYS A 267 -35.55 8.84 -0.35
C LYS A 267 -36.06 7.79 0.65
N ASP A 268 -36.01 6.52 0.27
CA ASP A 268 -36.65 5.42 1.03
C ASP A 268 -35.63 4.43 1.60
N THR A 269 -34.34 4.71 1.41
CA THR A 269 -33.24 3.84 1.82
C THR A 269 -32.29 4.55 2.77
N PHE A 270 -31.99 3.90 3.89
CA PHE A 270 -30.99 4.33 4.84
C PHE A 270 -29.78 3.39 4.80
N ILE A 271 -28.56 3.95 4.81
CA ILE A 271 -27.32 3.18 4.71
C ILE A 271 -26.43 3.49 5.90
N MET A 272 -25.98 2.45 6.60
CA MET A 272 -24.88 2.52 7.57
C MET A 272 -23.65 1.84 6.97
N ILE A 273 -22.51 2.51 7.08
CA ILE A 273 -21.23 2.03 6.58
C ILE A 273 -20.28 1.90 7.77
N THR A 274 -19.91 0.68 8.11
CA THR A 274 -18.95 0.38 9.17
C THR A 274 -17.60 0.02 8.56
N ASN A 275 -16.54 0.64 9.06
CA ASN A 275 -15.17 0.27 8.70
C ASN A 275 -14.79 -1.00 9.47
N SER A 276 -14.41 -2.05 8.76
CA SER A 276 -13.80 -3.23 9.39
C SER A 276 -12.33 -3.31 9.00
N SER A 277 -11.48 -3.52 10.01
CA SER A 277 -10.05 -3.78 9.83
C SER A 277 -9.81 -5.14 9.16
N GLU A 278 -10.69 -6.11 9.40
CA GLU A 278 -10.59 -7.44 8.82
C GLU A 278 -11.96 -8.09 8.58
N ILE A 279 -12.08 -8.85 7.49
CA ILE A 279 -13.24 -9.68 7.18
C ILE A 279 -12.74 -11.01 6.65
N ILE A 280 -13.23 -12.09 7.26
CA ILE A 280 -12.76 -13.46 7.02
C ILE A 280 -13.85 -14.24 6.27
N GLY A 281 -13.52 -14.84 5.13
CA GLY A 281 -14.46 -15.68 4.37
C GLY A 281 -14.20 -15.72 2.85
N LYS A 282 -14.94 -16.60 2.15
CA LYS A 282 -14.82 -16.79 0.69
C LYS A 282 -15.07 -15.49 -0.07
N GLY A 283 -14.10 -15.08 -0.90
CA GLY A 283 -14.11 -13.80 -1.60
C GLY A 283 -13.50 -12.61 -0.82
N PHE A 284 -13.01 -12.88 0.39
CA PHE A 284 -12.21 -12.02 1.27
C PHE A 284 -11.01 -12.83 1.83
N ARG A 285 -10.29 -12.32 2.85
CA ARG A 285 -9.11 -13.00 3.40
C ARG A 285 -9.51 -14.24 4.24
N GLY A 286 -8.62 -15.22 4.37
CA GLY A 286 -8.63 -16.17 5.50
C GLY A 286 -9.36 -17.51 5.34
N LEU A 287 -10.22 -17.71 4.35
CA LEU A 287 -10.78 -19.04 4.01
C LEU A 287 -10.95 -19.15 2.49
N ASN A 288 -10.07 -19.93 1.86
CA ASN A 288 -10.21 -20.35 0.46
C ASN A 288 -11.02 -21.64 0.38
#